data_AF-G4NPW7-F1
#
_entry.id   AF-G4NPW7-F1
#
_cell.length_a   1.000
_cell.length_b   1.000
_cell.length_c   1.000
_cell.angle_alpha   90.00
_cell.angle_beta   90.00
_cell.angle_gamma   90.00
#
_symmetry.space_group_name_H-M   'P 1'
#
loop_
_entity.id
_entity.type
_entity.pdbx_description
1 polymer ?
#
loop_
_entity_poly.entity_id
_entity_poly.type
_entity_poly.pdbx_seq_one_letter_code
_entity_poly.pdbx_strand_id
1 'polypeptide(L)'
;MDTNGKTIHFKDPASPKEISNLEKKLGVTFPNDFKEFLLQHNGMEMFEGVEILSIEGIIEYNEVQDFSEGYVLIGYYYGGRYVHTNQEMD
;
A
#
# COMPACT_ATOMS: atom_id res chain seq x y z
N MET A 1 -9.27 33.33 -6.96
CA MET A 1 -9.84 32.01 -6.67
C MET A 1 -8.70 31.18 -6.11
N ASP A 2 -8.68 30.94 -4.80
CA ASP A 2 -7.70 30.01 -4.22
C ASP A 2 -8.10 28.60 -4.64
N THR A 3 -7.42 28.06 -5.64
CA THR A 3 -7.27 26.61 -5.73
C THR A 3 -6.21 26.25 -4.71
N ASN A 4 -6.60 26.02 -3.44
CA ASN A 4 -5.77 25.28 -2.48
C ASN A 4 -5.63 23.85 -3.01
N GLY A 5 -4.81 23.71 -4.06
CA GLY A 5 -4.65 22.52 -4.87
C GLY A 5 -4.19 21.41 -3.96
N LYS A 6 -5.08 20.45 -3.74
CA LYS A 6 -4.79 19.20 -3.07
C LYS A 6 -3.79 18.44 -3.93
N THR A 7 -2.49 18.59 -3.65
CA THR A 7 -1.45 17.91 -4.40
C THR A 7 -1.47 16.43 -4.07
N ILE A 8 -1.48 15.60 -5.11
CA ILE A 8 -1.31 14.16 -5.04
C ILE A 8 0.00 13.84 -5.73
N HIS A 9 0.87 13.11 -5.05
CA HIS A 9 2.16 12.66 -5.56
C HIS A 9 2.10 11.16 -5.78
N PHE A 10 1.95 10.74 -7.03
CA PHE A 10 2.06 9.34 -7.41
C PHE A 10 3.53 8.97 -7.58
N LYS A 11 3.92 7.80 -7.07
CA LYS A 11 5.26 7.24 -7.28
C LYS A 11 5.29 6.50 -8.62
N ASP A 12 6.49 6.31 -9.17
CA ASP A 12 6.67 5.60 -10.44
C ASP A 12 6.08 4.18 -10.38
N PRO A 13 5.57 3.63 -11.49
CA PRO A 13 5.05 2.27 -11.56
C PRO A 13 6.00 1.21 -11.00
N ALA A 14 5.45 0.21 -10.31
CA ALA A 14 6.16 -1.01 -10.00
C ALA A 14 6.14 -1.98 -11.19
N SER A 15 7.17 -2.81 -11.29
CA SER A 15 7.18 -3.93 -12.24
C SER A 15 6.39 -5.14 -11.71
N PRO A 16 5.86 -6.00 -12.60
CA PRO A 16 5.23 -7.27 -12.20
C PRO A 16 6.15 -8.16 -11.34
N LYS A 17 7.47 -8.07 -11.56
CA LYS A 17 8.47 -8.84 -10.81
C LYS A 17 8.58 -8.33 -9.36
N GLU A 18 8.55 -7.02 -9.14
CA GLU A 18 8.60 -6.44 -7.79
C GLU A 18 7.35 -6.82 -6.99
N ILE A 19 6.17 -6.76 -7.61
CA ILE A 19 4.91 -7.17 -6.99
C ILE A 19 4.95 -8.66 -6.62
N SER A 20 5.37 -9.52 -7.54
CA SER A 20 5.49 -10.97 -7.27
C SER A 20 6.50 -11.28 -6.16
N ASN A 21 7.60 -10.52 -6.09
CA ASN A 21 8.58 -10.67 -5.02
C ASN A 21 8.04 -10.22 -3.66
N LEU A 22 7.24 -9.14 -3.62
CA LEU A 22 6.57 -8.69 -2.42
C LEU A 22 5.60 -9.75 -1.88
N GLU A 23 4.74 -10.29 -2.74
CA GLU A 23 3.81 -11.37 -2.40
C GLU A 23 4.53 -12.58 -1.80
N LYS A 24 5.62 -13.02 -2.44
CA LYS A 24 6.46 -14.13 -1.94
C LYS A 24 7.11 -13.82 -0.60
N LYS A 25 7.60 -12.59 -0.41
CA LYS A 25 8.27 -12.17 0.83
C LYS A 25 7.29 -12.12 2.00
N LEU A 26 6.05 -11.67 1.76
CA LEU A 26 5.02 -11.57 2.79
C LEU A 26 4.18 -12.84 2.96
N GLY A 27 4.31 -13.81 2.04
CA GLY A 27 3.49 -15.03 2.06
C GLY A 27 2.01 -14.76 1.75
N VAL A 28 1.71 -13.70 1.00
CA VAL A 28 0.33 -13.27 0.68
C VAL A 28 0.11 -13.18 -0.82
N THR A 29 -1.15 -13.14 -1.24
CA THR A 29 -1.55 -12.70 -2.58
C THR A 29 -2.34 -11.42 -2.43
N PHE A 30 -1.98 -10.38 -3.18
CA PHE A 30 -2.73 -9.13 -3.19
C PHE A 30 -3.93 -9.21 -4.13
N PRO A 31 -5.01 -8.46 -3.82
CA PRO A 31 -6.13 -8.26 -4.75
C PRO A 31 -5.63 -7.73 -6.09
N ASN A 32 -6.32 -8.09 -7.17
CA ASN A 32 -5.96 -7.64 -8.51
C ASN A 32 -5.98 -6.12 -8.63
N ASP A 33 -6.98 -5.46 -8.08
CA ASP A 33 -7.12 -3.99 -8.12
C ASP A 33 -5.93 -3.29 -7.43
N PHE A 34 -5.41 -3.85 -6.33
CA PHE A 34 -4.24 -3.28 -5.67
C PHE A 34 -2.96 -3.51 -6.48
N LYS A 35 -2.83 -4.67 -7.14
CA LYS A 35 -1.71 -4.92 -8.06
C LYS A 35 -1.78 -4.01 -9.28
N GLU A 36 -2.97 -3.78 -9.83
CA GLU A 36 -3.20 -2.83 -10.94
C GLU A 36 -2.84 -1.41 -10.53
N PHE A 37 -3.17 -1.02 -9.30
CA PHE A 37 -2.72 0.24 -8.73
C PHE A 37 -1.18 0.31 -8.69
N LEU A 38 -0.49 -0.69 -8.11
CA LEU A 38 0.97 -0.71 -8.04
C LEU A 38 1.65 -0.69 -9.42
N LEU A 39 1.05 -1.35 -10.42
CA LEU A 39 1.52 -1.34 -11.82
C LEU A 39 1.37 0.02 -12.50
N GLN A 40 0.56 0.92 -11.97
CA GLN A 40 0.42 2.29 -12.47
C GLN A 40 1.16 3.29 -11.58
N HIS A 41 1.14 3.07 -10.26
CA HIS A 41 1.66 3.94 -9.22
C HIS A 41 2.15 3.10 -8.02
N ASN A 42 3.47 3.01 -7.79
CA ASN A 42 4.04 2.26 -6.66
C ASN A 42 3.88 3.01 -5.33
N GLY A 43 2.63 3.25 -4.93
CA GLY A 43 2.27 4.09 -3.81
C GLY A 43 1.94 5.52 -4.22
N MET A 44 1.36 6.25 -3.28
CA MET A 44 0.98 7.64 -3.45
C MET A 44 0.99 8.38 -2.11
N GLU A 45 1.29 9.67 -2.16
CA GLU A 45 1.15 10.58 -1.03
C GLU A 45 0.12 11.65 -1.37
N MET A 46 -0.83 11.88 -0.45
CA MET A 46 -1.80 12.97 -0.56
C MET A 46 -1.55 13.99 0.55
N PHE A 47 -1.96 15.23 0.29
CA PHE A 47 -2.16 16.24 1.34
C PHE A 47 -2.96 15.66 2.53
N GLU A 48 -2.69 16.15 3.74
CA GLU A 48 -3.22 15.63 5.03
C GLU A 48 -2.61 14.31 5.51
N GLY A 49 -1.53 13.83 4.88
CA GLY A 49 -0.75 12.70 5.38
C GLY A 49 -1.44 11.35 5.20
N VAL A 50 -2.29 11.24 4.17
CA VAL A 50 -2.73 9.95 3.62
C VAL A 50 -1.60 9.42 2.73
N GLU A 51 -1.10 8.24 3.02
CA GLU A 51 -0.12 7.53 2.18
C GLU A 51 -0.63 6.13 1.83
N ILE A 52 -0.54 5.77 0.55
CA ILE A 52 -0.45 4.37 0.13
C ILE A 52 1.03 4.06 -0.05
N LEU A 53 1.51 3.08 0.69
CA LEU A 53 2.92 2.74 0.75
C LEU A 53 3.42 2.25 -0.61
N SER A 54 4.68 2.56 -0.91
CA SER A 54 5.41 1.83 -1.95
C SER A 54 5.70 0.42 -1.49
N ILE A 55 6.07 -0.47 -2.40
CA ILE A 55 6.51 -1.84 -2.08
C ILE A 55 7.58 -1.86 -0.97
N GLU A 56 8.54 -0.93 -1.02
CA GLU A 56 9.58 -0.80 0.02
C GLU A 56 8.97 -0.43 1.37
N GLY A 57 8.07 0.56 1.41
CA GLY A 57 7.36 0.92 2.63
C GLY A 57 6.51 -0.24 3.18
N ILE A 58 5.81 -0.98 2.32
CA ILE A 58 5.03 -2.16 2.75
C ILE A 58 5.96 -3.16 3.44
N ILE A 59 7.16 -3.42 2.90
CA ILE A 59 8.14 -4.30 3.53
C ILE A 59 8.54 -3.76 4.91
N GLU A 60 9.04 -2.52 4.96
CA GLU A 60 9.60 -1.94 6.18
C GLU A 60 8.58 -1.89 7.32
N TYR A 61 7.36 -1.44 7.02
CA TYR A 61 6.33 -1.33 8.05
C TYR A 61 5.83 -2.70 8.51
N ASN A 62 5.68 -3.69 7.63
CA ASN A 62 5.19 -5.01 8.06
C ASN A 62 6.29 -5.87 8.73
N GLU A 63 7.58 -5.52 8.62
CA GLU A 63 8.64 -6.17 9.40
C GLU A 63 8.61 -5.81 10.89
N VAL A 64 8.05 -4.65 11.24
CA VAL A 64 8.02 -4.14 12.63
C VAL A 64 6.63 -4.19 13.29
N GLN A 65 5.56 -4.39 12.51
CA GLN A 65 4.19 -4.42 13.01
C GLN A 65 3.75 -5.86 13.31
N ASP A 66 3.12 -6.05 14.46
CA ASP A 66 2.62 -7.36 14.91
C ASP A 66 1.16 -7.56 14.46
N PHE A 67 0.96 -7.67 13.15
CA PHE A 67 -0.34 -8.03 12.58
C PHE A 67 -0.51 -9.54 12.52
N SER A 68 -1.77 -10.00 12.63
CA SER A 68 -2.09 -11.41 12.41
C SER A 68 -1.75 -11.83 10.98
N GLU A 69 -1.47 -13.12 10.80
CA GLU A 69 -1.15 -13.69 9.50
C GLU A 69 -2.23 -13.35 8.46
N GLY A 70 -1.80 -12.94 7.26
CA GLY A 70 -2.70 -12.52 6.18
C GLY A 70 -3.15 -11.06 6.22
N TYR A 71 -2.78 -10.29 7.24
CA TYR A 71 -2.99 -8.84 7.30
C TYR A 71 -1.72 -8.09 6.88
N VAL A 72 -1.86 -7.19 5.91
CA VAL A 72 -0.74 -6.38 5.42
C VAL A 72 -1.11 -4.91 5.49
N LEU A 73 -0.26 -4.12 6.16
CA LEU A 73 -0.35 -2.66 6.14
C LEU A 73 0.07 -2.16 4.76
N ILE A 74 -0.86 -1.51 4.05
CA ILE A 74 -0.62 -0.96 2.71
C ILE A 74 -0.67 0.56 2.68
N GLY A 75 -1.06 1.21 3.77
CA GLY A 75 -1.19 2.66 3.85
C GLY A 75 -1.61 3.15 5.23
N TYR A 76 -1.53 4.45 5.44
CA TYR A 76 -1.92 5.10 6.69
C TYR A 76 -2.44 6.52 6.46
N TYR A 77 -3.10 7.07 7.48
CA TYR A 77 -3.50 8.48 7.55
C TYR A 77 -3.15 9.03 8.94
N TYR A 78 -2.90 10.32 9.07
CA TYR A 78 -2.74 10.96 10.39
C TYR A 78 -4.04 10.80 11.22
N GLY A 79 -4.11 9.73 12.02
CA GLY A 79 -5.28 9.35 12.82
C GLY A 79 -5.78 7.91 12.61
N GLY A 80 -5.23 7.14 11.66
CA GLY A 80 -5.67 5.76 11.37
C GLY A 80 -4.74 4.95 10.45
N ARG A 81 -5.01 3.65 10.30
CA ARG A 81 -4.24 2.71 9.47
C ARG A 81 -5.16 2.01 8.47
N TYR A 82 -4.69 1.76 7.24
CA TYR A 82 -5.38 0.91 6.26
C TYR A 82 -4.76 -0.48 6.27
N VAL A 83 -5.56 -1.49 6.57
CA VAL A 83 -5.11 -2.89 6.58
C VAL A 83 -5.85 -3.66 5.51
N HIS A 84 -5.11 -4.35 4.63
CA HIS A 84 -5.67 -5.32 3.70
C HIS A 84 -5.73 -6.69 4.36
N THR A 85 -6.79 -7.46 4.10
CA THR A 85 -6.99 -8.82 4.63
C THR A 85 -7.44 -9.75 3.52
N ASN A 86 -6.98 -11.00 3.57
CA ASN A 86 -7.43 -12.09 2.70
C ASN A 86 -8.49 -13.00 3.35
N GLN A 87 -9.05 -12.64 4.50
CA GLN A 87 -10.08 -13.43 5.16
C GLN A 87 -11.49 -13.05 4.66
N GLU A 88 -12.25 -14.03 4.15
CA GLU A 88 -13.71 -13.95 4.15
C GLU A 88 -14.15 -13.91 5.62
N MET A 89 -14.97 -12.93 5.99
CA MET A 89 -15.58 -12.90 7.33
C MET A 89 -16.67 -13.98 7.36
N ASP A 90 -16.47 -15.01 8.19
CA ASP A 90 -17.52 -15.99 8.56
C ASP A 90 -18.71 -15.33 9.25
#